data_AF-A0A8C7YJ65-F1
#
_entry.id   AF-A0A8C7YJ65-F1
#
_cell.length_a   1.000
_cell.length_b   1.000
_cell.length_c   1.000
_cell.angle_alpha   90.00
_cell.angle_beta   90.00
_cell.angle_gamma   90.00
#
_symmetry.space_group_name_H-M   'P 1'
#
loop_
_entity.id
_entity.type
_entity.pdbx_description
1 polymer ?
#
loop_
_entity_poly.entity_id
_entity_poly.type
_entity_poly.pdbx_seq_one_letter_code
_entity_poly.pdbx_strand_id
1 'polypeptide(L)'
;RTKNMWKGFDFTLMVAGESGLGKSTLVNSLFLTDLYKDRKLLNAEERITQTVEITKHTVDIEEKGVKLKLTIVDTPGFGDAIDNTECWKSVADYIDQQFEQYFRDESGLNRKNIQDNRVHCCLYFISPFGHGLRPLDVEFMKALHEKVNIVPVLAKADTLTPTEVQKKKIKIREEIEQYGIKIYQFPDCDSDEDEEFKQQDLELKESIPFAVIGSNTVVEAKGKRVRGRLYPWGIVEVENSAHCDFVKLRNMLVRTHMQDLKDVTRETHYENYRAQCIQSMTRMVVKERNRKYAHVACG
;
A
#
# COMPACT_ATOMS: atom_id res chain seq x y z
N ARG A 1 12.87 -17.17 26.39
CA ARG A 1 12.65 -16.27 25.23
C ARG A 1 11.16 -15.94 25.01
N THR A 2 10.33 -15.94 26.06
CA THR A 2 8.86 -15.85 25.97
C THR A 2 8.37 -14.63 26.76
N LYS A 3 8.41 -13.45 26.13
CA LYS A 3 7.79 -12.24 26.71
C LYS A 3 7.10 -11.29 25.71
N ASN A 4 7.07 -11.62 24.41
CA ASN A 4 6.51 -10.73 23.38
C ASN A 4 5.22 -11.21 22.70
N MET A 5 4.63 -12.35 23.08
CA MET A 5 3.46 -12.92 22.39
C MET A 5 2.10 -12.23 22.66
N TRP A 6 2.06 -11.17 23.49
CA TRP A 6 0.81 -10.49 23.87
C TRP A 6 0.76 -9.00 23.47
N LYS A 7 1.73 -8.51 22.69
CA LYS A 7 1.60 -7.19 22.05
C LYS A 7 0.92 -7.39 20.72
N GLY A 8 -0.26 -6.79 20.56
CA GLY A 8 -0.91 -6.76 19.26
C GLY A 8 0.02 -6.13 18.21
N PHE A 9 -0.13 -6.57 16.96
CA PHE A 9 0.63 -6.03 15.85
C PHE A 9 -0.16 -4.91 15.20
N ASP A 10 0.44 -3.75 14.98
CA ASP A 10 -0.15 -2.67 14.19
C ASP A 10 0.32 -2.79 12.73
N PHE A 11 -0.59 -2.76 11.77
CA PHE A 11 -0.23 -2.73 10.34
C PHE A 11 -1.03 -1.67 9.60
N THR A 12 -0.37 -0.66 9.06
CA THR A 12 -0.99 0.37 8.22
C THR A 12 -0.81 0.05 6.73
N LEU A 13 -1.92 -0.10 6.02
CA LEU A 13 -2.00 -0.28 4.58
C LEU A 13 -2.60 0.99 3.95
N MET A 14 -1.88 1.59 3.01
CA MET A 14 -2.39 2.70 2.21
C MET A 14 -2.83 2.21 0.84
N VAL A 15 -3.92 2.76 0.33
CA VAL A 15 -4.45 2.42 -0.98
C VAL A 15 -4.48 3.68 -1.84
N ALA A 16 -3.78 3.65 -2.97
CA ALA A 16 -3.65 4.76 -3.91
C ALA A 16 -3.98 4.32 -5.34
N GLY A 17 -4.55 5.22 -6.13
CA GLY A 17 -4.87 4.95 -7.53
C GLY A 17 -5.97 5.83 -8.06
N GLU A 18 -6.22 5.73 -9.37
CA GLU A 18 -7.27 6.47 -10.05
C GLU A 18 -8.65 6.21 -9.41
N SER A 19 -9.50 7.23 -9.46
CA SER A 19 -10.89 7.09 -9.06
C SER A 19 -11.62 6.00 -9.88
N GLY A 20 -12.60 5.35 -9.28
CA GLY A 20 -13.39 4.32 -9.97
C GLY A 20 -12.67 2.99 -10.27
N LEU A 21 -11.41 2.78 -9.86
CA LEU A 21 -10.70 1.49 -10.03
C LEU A 21 -11.15 0.39 -9.06
N GLY A 22 -12.03 0.69 -8.10
CA GLY A 22 -12.55 -0.28 -7.13
C GLY A 22 -11.66 -0.48 -5.91
N LYS A 23 -10.91 0.55 -5.51
CA LYS A 23 -10.06 0.60 -4.30
C LYS A 23 -10.78 0.11 -3.04
N SER A 24 -11.86 0.79 -2.63
CA SER A 24 -12.62 0.41 -1.43
C SER A 24 -13.30 -0.97 -1.57
N THR A 25 -13.66 -1.39 -2.79
CA THR A 25 -14.18 -2.75 -3.06
C THR A 25 -13.13 -3.83 -2.82
N LEU A 26 -11.88 -3.60 -3.26
CA LEU A 26 -10.80 -4.54 -3.02
C LEU A 26 -10.46 -4.62 -1.54
N VAL A 27 -10.43 -3.49 -0.83
CA VAL A 27 -10.21 -3.44 0.63
C VAL A 27 -11.23 -4.32 1.37
N ASN A 28 -12.50 -4.20 1.04
CA ASN A 28 -13.56 -5.04 1.62
C ASN A 28 -13.42 -6.52 1.27
N SER A 29 -12.94 -6.79 0.06
CA SER A 29 -12.69 -8.16 -0.38
C SER A 29 -11.53 -8.78 0.39
N LEU A 30 -10.42 -8.05 0.57
CA LEU A 30 -9.18 -8.53 1.17
C LEU A 30 -9.36 -8.94 2.64
N PHE A 31 -10.02 -8.11 3.44
CA PHE A 31 -10.12 -8.33 4.88
C PHE A 31 -11.38 -9.08 5.31
N LEU A 32 -12.20 -9.54 4.34
CA LEU A 32 -13.45 -10.28 4.56
C LEU A 32 -14.43 -9.63 5.55
N THR A 33 -14.15 -8.39 5.95
CA THR A 33 -14.85 -7.64 6.97
C THR A 33 -15.76 -6.67 6.24
N ASP A 34 -17.03 -6.65 6.61
CA ASP A 34 -17.98 -5.66 6.10
C ASP A 34 -17.70 -4.30 6.75
N LEU A 35 -16.54 -3.71 6.42
CA LEU A 35 -16.06 -2.42 6.95
C LEU A 35 -16.98 -1.25 6.59
N TYR A 36 -17.87 -1.46 5.61
CA TYR A 36 -18.82 -0.48 5.11
C TYR A 36 -20.27 -0.97 5.21
N LYS A 37 -20.60 -1.83 6.19
CA LYS A 37 -21.99 -2.25 6.47
C LYS A 37 -22.94 -1.06 6.67
N ASP A 38 -22.40 0.06 7.16
CA ASP A 38 -23.11 1.33 7.40
C ASP A 38 -22.87 2.40 6.33
N ARG A 39 -22.30 2.07 5.16
CA ARG A 39 -22.38 3.00 4.03
C ARG A 39 -23.82 2.99 3.52
N LYS A 40 -24.62 3.94 3.99
CA LYS A 40 -25.72 4.48 3.18
C LYS A 40 -25.14 4.74 1.79
N LEU A 41 -25.82 4.27 0.74
CA LEU A 41 -25.52 4.67 -0.63
C LEU A 41 -25.85 6.16 -0.73
N LEU A 42 -24.90 7.00 -0.31
CA LEU A 42 -25.02 8.44 -0.37
C LEU A 42 -25.04 8.87 -1.85
N ASN A 43 -25.77 9.97 -2.10
CA ASN A 43 -25.99 10.53 -3.43
C ASN A 43 -24.66 10.90 -4.11
N ALA A 44 -24.67 11.01 -5.44
CA ALA A 44 -23.47 11.28 -6.25
C ALA A 44 -22.64 12.48 -5.74
N GLU A 45 -23.29 13.53 -5.22
CA GLU A 45 -22.65 14.72 -4.66
C GLU A 45 -21.87 14.46 -3.35
N GLU A 46 -22.38 13.57 -2.49
CA GLU A 46 -21.70 13.17 -1.24
C GLU A 46 -20.61 12.11 -1.47
N ARG A 47 -20.70 11.35 -2.57
CA ARG A 47 -19.59 10.52 -3.05
C ARG A 47 -18.42 11.39 -3.50
N ILE A 48 -18.70 12.53 -4.13
CA ILE A 48 -17.68 13.49 -4.59
C ILE A 48 -16.99 14.18 -3.40
N THR A 49 -17.71 14.52 -2.33
CA THR A 49 -17.09 15.13 -1.12
C THR A 49 -16.31 14.13 -0.26
N GLN A 50 -16.74 12.87 -0.14
CA GLN A 50 -15.96 11.83 0.55
C GLN A 50 -14.65 11.49 -0.17
N THR A 51 -14.55 11.73 -1.49
CA THR A 51 -13.34 11.48 -2.28
C THR A 51 -12.32 12.62 -2.26
N VAL A 52 -12.42 13.60 -1.36
CA VAL A 52 -11.46 14.71 -1.26
C VAL A 52 -10.49 14.56 -0.08
N GLU A 53 -10.88 13.85 0.97
CA GLU A 53 -10.07 13.70 2.20
C GLU A 53 -9.54 12.27 2.38
N ILE A 54 -8.32 12.15 2.91
CA ILE A 54 -7.71 10.87 3.26
C ILE A 54 -8.45 10.28 4.47
N THR A 55 -9.14 9.15 4.31
CA THR A 55 -9.88 8.50 5.40
C THR A 55 -9.09 7.34 6.00
N LYS A 56 -9.09 7.24 7.34
CA LYS A 56 -8.49 6.12 8.08
C LYS A 56 -9.57 5.19 8.60
N HIS A 57 -9.44 3.91 8.32
CA HIS A 57 -10.32 2.85 8.82
C HIS A 57 -9.50 1.84 9.63
N THR A 58 -9.78 1.70 10.91
CA THR A 58 -9.07 0.77 11.78
C THR A 58 -9.91 -0.48 12.01
N VAL A 59 -9.29 -1.65 11.87
CA VAL A 59 -9.92 -2.97 11.96
C VAL A 59 -9.08 -3.83 12.88
N ASP A 60 -9.71 -4.39 13.91
CA ASP A 60 -9.06 -5.38 14.75
C ASP A 60 -9.38 -6.77 14.20
N ILE A 61 -8.34 -7.46 13.76
CA ILE A 61 -8.39 -8.82 13.20
C ILE A 61 -7.73 -9.76 14.21
N GLU A 62 -8.33 -10.90 14.49
CA GLU A 62 -7.73 -11.92 15.35
C GLU A 62 -7.35 -13.14 14.50
N GLU A 63 -6.05 -13.38 14.32
CA GLU A 63 -5.54 -14.56 13.62
C GLU A 63 -4.72 -15.44 14.57
N LYS A 64 -5.09 -16.73 14.68
CA LYS A 64 -4.37 -17.75 15.46
C LYS A 64 -4.04 -17.32 16.91
N GLY A 65 -4.91 -16.52 17.53
CA GLY A 65 -4.75 -16.00 18.90
C GLY A 65 -3.89 -14.73 19.03
N VAL A 66 -3.43 -14.16 17.91
CA VAL A 66 -2.73 -12.88 17.84
C VAL A 66 -3.69 -11.81 17.35
N LYS A 67 -3.78 -10.69 18.08
CA LYS A 67 -4.57 -9.52 17.68
C LYS A 67 -3.76 -8.63 16.75
N LEU A 68 -4.22 -8.44 15.53
CA LEU A 68 -3.70 -7.52 14.53
C LEU A 68 -4.62 -6.30 14.44
N LYS A 69 -4.09 -5.13 14.70
CA LYS A 69 -4.76 -3.86 14.44
C LYS A 69 -4.34 -3.36 13.07
N LEU A 70 -5.20 -3.57 12.09
CA LEU A 70 -5.02 -3.12 10.73
C LEU A 70 -5.58 -1.70 10.58
N THR A 71 -4.76 -0.76 10.13
CA THR A 71 -5.20 0.59 9.76
C THR A 71 -5.17 0.73 8.25
N ILE A 72 -6.30 0.99 7.63
CA ILE A 72 -6.43 1.17 6.19
C ILE A 72 -6.57 2.66 5.92
N VAL A 73 -5.67 3.20 5.09
CA VAL A 73 -5.68 4.60 4.68
C VAL A 73 -6.18 4.65 3.24
N ASP A 74 -7.43 5.06 3.05
CA ASP A 74 -8.01 5.27 1.72
C ASP A 74 -7.61 6.67 1.26
N THR A 75 -7.02 6.75 0.08
CA THR A 75 -6.65 8.04 -0.53
C THR A 75 -7.71 8.45 -1.54
N PRO A 76 -7.97 9.76 -1.66
CA PRO A 76 -8.83 10.28 -2.71
C PRO A 76 -8.33 9.78 -4.08
N GLY A 77 -9.27 9.39 -4.95
CA GLY A 77 -8.92 8.98 -6.30
C GLY A 77 -8.42 10.17 -7.10
N PHE A 78 -7.21 10.08 -7.63
CA PHE A 78 -6.70 11.08 -8.56
C PHE A 78 -7.24 10.83 -9.97
N GLY A 79 -7.26 11.86 -10.83
CA GLY A 79 -7.73 11.76 -12.22
C GLY A 79 -9.15 12.27 -12.50
N ASP A 80 -9.95 12.55 -11.46
CA ASP A 80 -11.29 13.16 -11.62
C ASP A 80 -11.25 14.70 -11.66
N ALA A 81 -10.18 15.31 -11.13
CA ALA A 81 -10.03 16.77 -11.13
C ALA A 81 -9.48 17.27 -12.47
N ILE A 82 -9.83 18.52 -12.84
CA ILE A 82 -9.31 19.19 -14.05
C ILE A 82 -7.79 19.43 -13.92
N ASP A 83 -7.30 19.62 -12.69
CA ASP A 83 -5.88 19.76 -12.38
C ASP A 83 -5.43 18.61 -11.46
N ASN A 84 -4.53 17.76 -11.98
CA ASN A 84 -3.97 16.62 -11.25
C ASN A 84 -2.45 16.73 -11.07
N THR A 85 -1.84 17.89 -11.31
CA THR A 85 -0.37 18.02 -11.33
C THR A 85 0.29 17.77 -9.96
N GLU A 86 -0.48 17.83 -8.87
CA GLU A 86 0.06 17.71 -7.50
C GLU A 86 -0.69 16.70 -6.61
N CYS A 87 -1.45 15.77 -7.21
CA CYS A 87 -2.23 14.79 -6.43
C CYS A 87 -1.37 13.88 -5.53
N TRP A 88 -0.10 13.67 -5.90
CA TRP A 88 0.86 12.90 -5.11
C TRP A 88 1.34 13.65 -3.87
N LYS A 89 1.29 15.00 -3.84
CA LYS A 89 1.79 15.79 -2.70
C LYS A 89 0.98 15.52 -1.44
N SER A 90 -0.35 15.52 -1.52
CA SER A 90 -1.20 15.25 -0.35
C SER A 90 -0.93 13.88 0.26
N VAL A 91 -0.62 12.88 -0.57
CA VAL A 91 -0.27 11.53 -0.12
C VAL A 91 1.14 11.47 0.45
N ALA A 92 2.11 12.12 -0.20
CA ALA A 92 3.48 12.20 0.27
C ALA A 92 3.58 12.97 1.60
N ASP A 93 2.88 14.10 1.73
CA ASP A 93 2.81 14.93 2.94
C ASP A 93 2.16 14.14 4.09
N TYR A 94 1.13 13.34 3.80
CA TYR A 94 0.53 12.48 4.80
C TYR A 94 1.53 11.45 5.35
N ILE A 95 2.31 10.80 4.48
CA ILE A 95 3.35 9.83 4.88
C ILE A 95 4.43 10.53 5.72
N ASP A 96 4.91 11.70 5.27
CA ASP A 96 5.89 12.49 5.99
C ASP A 96 5.38 12.90 7.38
N GLN A 97 4.12 13.31 7.49
CA GLN A 97 3.49 13.61 8.78
C GLN A 97 3.47 12.40 9.71
N GLN A 98 3.22 11.18 9.19
CA GLN A 98 3.27 9.96 10.01
C GLN A 98 4.70 9.68 10.49
N PHE A 99 5.70 9.88 9.63
CA PHE A 99 7.11 9.74 10.02
C PHE A 99 7.54 10.80 11.03
N GLU A 100 7.13 12.05 10.86
CA GLU A 100 7.42 13.13 11.79
C GLU A 100 6.77 12.87 13.16
N GLN A 101 5.52 12.43 13.19
CA GLN A 101 4.84 12.09 14.43
C GLN A 101 5.58 10.97 15.17
N TYR A 102 5.95 9.90 14.46
CA TYR A 102 6.72 8.80 15.05
C TYR A 102 8.10 9.28 15.56
N PHE A 103 8.79 10.13 14.80
CA PHE A 103 10.08 10.68 15.19
C PHE A 103 9.99 11.57 16.45
N ARG A 104 8.93 12.38 16.57
CA ARG A 104 8.66 13.19 17.77
C ARG A 104 8.38 12.32 18.98
N ASP A 105 7.58 11.26 18.82
CA ASP A 105 7.25 10.32 19.90
C ASP A 105 8.47 9.49 20.34
N GLU A 106 9.35 9.11 19.40
CA GLU A 106 10.63 8.46 19.70
C GLU A 106 11.60 9.38 20.46
N SER A 107 11.66 10.66 20.05
CA SER A 107 12.51 11.68 20.66
C SER A 107 11.97 12.17 22.01
N GLY A 108 10.69 11.95 22.28
CA GLY A 108 10.01 12.36 23.52
C GLY A 108 10.44 11.57 24.77
N LEU A 109 9.95 12.04 25.92
CA LEU A 109 10.24 11.46 27.23
C LEU A 109 9.45 10.15 27.50
N ASN A 110 8.28 9.97 26.87
CA ASN A 110 7.37 8.85 27.10
C ASN A 110 7.50 7.72 26.06
N ARG A 111 8.65 7.04 26.05
CA ARG A 111 8.97 5.98 25.06
C ARG A 111 8.24 4.64 25.24
N LYS A 112 7.41 4.48 26.28
CA LYS A 112 6.86 3.16 26.67
C LYS A 112 5.61 2.74 25.90
N ASN A 113 4.88 3.66 25.27
CA ASN A 113 3.63 3.38 24.57
C ASN A 113 3.53 4.13 23.23
N ILE A 114 4.55 3.97 22.38
CA ILE A 114 4.56 4.55 21.02
C ILE A 114 3.63 3.69 20.15
N GLN A 115 2.66 4.33 19.49
CA GLN A 115 1.79 3.68 18.50
C GLN A 115 2.41 3.81 17.12
N ASP A 116 2.44 2.71 16.36
CA ASP A 116 3.02 2.72 15.01
C ASP A 116 1.95 3.07 13.97
N ASN A 117 1.87 4.36 13.62
CA ASN A 117 0.96 4.87 12.59
C ASN A 117 1.64 5.03 11.22
N ARG A 118 2.89 4.57 11.07
CA ARG A 118 3.62 4.67 9.80
C ARG A 118 2.95 3.79 8.75
N VAL A 119 3.00 4.23 7.49
CA VAL A 119 2.47 3.46 6.37
C VAL A 119 3.49 2.38 6.00
N HIS A 120 3.11 1.10 6.12
CA HIS A 120 4.04 -0.01 5.85
C HIS A 120 4.02 -0.46 4.39
N CYS A 121 2.85 -0.32 3.73
CA CYS A 121 2.65 -0.75 2.36
C CYS A 121 1.66 0.19 1.67
N CYS A 122 1.95 0.54 0.42
CA CYS A 122 1.08 1.28 -0.46
C CYS A 122 0.66 0.38 -1.63
N LEU A 123 -0.62 0.00 -1.68
CA LEU A 123 -1.20 -0.65 -2.85
C LEU A 123 -1.50 0.40 -3.91
N TYR A 124 -0.78 0.32 -5.03
CA TYR A 124 -0.94 1.25 -6.13
C TYR A 124 -1.77 0.62 -7.25
N PHE A 125 -2.97 1.14 -7.47
CA PHE A 125 -3.92 0.63 -8.45
C PHE A 125 -3.64 1.26 -9.82
N ILE A 126 -3.21 0.41 -10.74
CA ILE A 126 -2.98 0.75 -12.14
C ILE A 126 -4.26 0.50 -12.93
N SER A 127 -4.61 1.47 -13.77
CA SER A 127 -5.78 1.40 -14.63
C SER A 127 -5.62 0.29 -15.69
N PRO A 128 -6.64 -0.57 -15.90
CA PRO A 128 -6.60 -1.56 -16.98
C PRO A 128 -6.74 -0.90 -18.35
N PHE A 129 -7.25 0.34 -18.40
CA PHE A 129 -7.43 1.10 -19.62
C PHE A 129 -6.11 1.76 -20.01
N GLY A 130 -5.54 1.37 -21.14
CA GLY A 130 -4.28 1.91 -21.67
C GLY A 130 -3.23 0.85 -21.99
N HIS A 131 -2.22 1.22 -22.76
CA HIS A 131 -1.18 0.30 -23.23
C HIS A 131 -0.01 0.12 -22.25
N GLY A 132 0.20 1.07 -21.33
CA GLY A 132 1.29 1.10 -20.36
C GLY A 132 0.91 1.93 -19.12
N LEU A 133 1.89 2.36 -18.34
CA LEU A 133 1.77 3.30 -17.24
C LEU A 133 1.51 4.71 -17.79
N ARG A 134 0.58 5.42 -17.16
CA ARG A 134 0.34 6.82 -17.54
C ARG A 134 1.44 7.68 -16.94
N PRO A 135 1.78 8.83 -17.56
CA PRO A 135 2.78 9.75 -17.01
C PRO A 135 2.46 10.19 -15.58
N LEU A 136 1.18 10.42 -15.28
CA LEU A 136 0.70 10.71 -13.93
C LEU A 136 1.04 9.58 -12.94
N ASP A 137 0.87 8.33 -13.37
CA ASP A 137 1.14 7.18 -12.53
C ASP A 137 2.66 7.03 -12.25
N VAL A 138 3.48 7.32 -13.27
CA VAL A 138 4.95 7.34 -13.16
C VAL A 138 5.43 8.41 -12.18
N GLU A 139 4.92 9.63 -12.26
CA GLU A 139 5.26 10.73 -11.34
C GLU A 139 4.84 10.40 -9.90
N PHE A 140 3.65 9.84 -9.72
CA PHE A 140 3.14 9.45 -8.41
C PHE A 140 3.99 8.34 -7.78
N MET A 141 4.31 7.28 -8.54
CA MET A 141 5.16 6.20 -8.06
C MET A 141 6.60 6.68 -7.80
N LYS A 142 7.12 7.61 -8.62
CA LYS A 142 8.43 8.26 -8.39
C LYS A 142 8.49 9.02 -7.07
N ALA A 143 7.46 9.80 -6.76
CA ALA A 143 7.41 10.56 -5.52
C ALA A 143 7.32 9.68 -4.27
N LEU A 144 6.71 8.49 -4.38
CA LEU A 144 6.43 7.62 -3.24
C LEU A 144 7.48 6.51 -3.01
N HIS A 145 8.21 6.08 -4.03
CA HIS A 145 9.07 4.89 -3.92
C HIS A 145 10.20 5.02 -2.89
N GLU A 146 10.60 6.24 -2.53
CA GLU A 146 11.64 6.46 -1.51
C GLU A 146 11.07 6.39 -0.09
N LYS A 147 9.75 6.58 0.07
CA LYS A 147 9.09 6.76 1.37
C LYS A 147 8.28 5.56 1.81
N VAL A 148 7.77 4.76 0.88
CA VAL A 148 6.89 3.63 1.19
C VAL A 148 7.12 2.47 0.23
N ASN A 149 6.89 1.26 0.72
CA ASN A 149 6.86 0.05 -0.09
C ASN A 149 5.67 0.09 -1.05
N ILE A 150 5.92 0.22 -2.34
CA ILE A 150 4.88 0.23 -3.37
C ILE A 150 4.65 -1.18 -3.89
N VAL A 151 3.40 -1.65 -3.84
CA VAL A 151 2.95 -2.88 -4.48
C VAL A 151 1.99 -2.52 -5.62
N PRO A 152 2.42 -2.65 -6.89
CA PRO A 152 1.57 -2.33 -8.03
C PRO A 152 0.53 -3.43 -8.27
N VAL A 153 -0.71 -3.00 -8.46
CA VAL A 153 -1.89 -3.86 -8.60
C VAL A 153 -2.65 -3.42 -9.85
N LEU A 154 -2.85 -4.33 -10.79
CA LEU A 154 -3.70 -4.10 -11.96
C LEU A 154 -5.17 -4.27 -11.57
N ALA A 155 -5.91 -3.17 -11.61
CA ALA A 155 -7.30 -3.14 -11.21
C ALA A 155 -8.23 -3.67 -12.31
N LYS A 156 -9.41 -4.18 -11.92
CA LYS A 156 -10.46 -4.67 -12.83
C LYS A 156 -9.91 -5.58 -13.93
N ALA A 157 -9.12 -6.59 -13.54
CA ALA A 157 -8.50 -7.53 -14.46
C ALA A 157 -9.52 -8.33 -15.31
N ASP A 158 -10.80 -8.37 -14.88
CA ASP A 158 -11.92 -8.95 -15.62
C ASP A 158 -12.24 -8.23 -16.94
N THR A 159 -11.72 -7.02 -17.16
CA THR A 159 -11.88 -6.27 -18.41
C THR A 159 -10.91 -6.69 -19.51
N LEU A 160 -9.89 -7.49 -19.18
CA LEU A 160 -8.82 -7.89 -20.09
C LEU A 160 -8.82 -9.40 -20.27
N THR A 161 -8.46 -9.86 -21.47
CA THR A 161 -8.21 -11.28 -21.71
C THR A 161 -6.92 -11.72 -21.01
N PRO A 162 -6.75 -13.02 -20.68
CA PRO A 162 -5.51 -13.50 -20.06
C PRO A 162 -4.26 -13.16 -20.87
N THR A 163 -4.35 -13.18 -22.20
CA THR A 163 -3.23 -12.81 -23.08
C THR A 163 -2.88 -11.33 -23.02
N GLU A 164 -3.86 -10.45 -22.86
CA GLU A 164 -3.66 -9.01 -22.72
C GLU A 164 -3.11 -8.66 -21.34
N VAL A 165 -3.59 -9.32 -20.29
CA VAL A 165 -3.04 -9.18 -18.94
C VAL A 165 -1.54 -9.49 -18.94
N GLN A 166 -1.13 -10.61 -19.54
CA GLN A 166 0.29 -10.98 -19.60
C GLN A 166 1.13 -9.95 -20.37
N LYS A 167 0.67 -9.51 -21.54
CA LYS A 167 1.34 -8.45 -22.30
C LYS A 167 1.45 -7.15 -21.50
N LYS A 168 0.40 -6.79 -20.77
CA LYS A 168 0.37 -5.58 -19.95
C LYS A 168 1.28 -5.68 -18.73
N LYS A 169 1.35 -6.83 -18.07
CA LYS A 169 2.30 -7.09 -16.97
C LYS A 169 3.74 -6.89 -17.41
N ILE A 170 4.12 -7.45 -18.58
CA ILE A 170 5.47 -7.31 -19.14
C ILE A 170 5.78 -5.83 -19.41
N LYS A 171 4.89 -5.12 -20.11
CA LYS A 171 5.07 -3.68 -20.39
C LYS A 171 5.20 -2.82 -19.13
N ILE A 172 4.36 -3.05 -18.13
CA ILE A 172 4.44 -2.32 -16.85
C ILE A 172 5.79 -2.57 -16.18
N ARG A 173 6.29 -3.81 -16.21
CA ARG A 173 7.59 -4.15 -15.61
C ARG A 173 8.75 -3.47 -16.34
N GLU A 174 8.74 -3.48 -17.68
CA GLU A 174 9.72 -2.78 -18.50
C GLU A 174 9.72 -1.27 -18.23
N GLU A 175 8.54 -0.64 -18.13
CA GLU A 175 8.44 0.79 -17.85
C GLU A 175 8.88 1.14 -16.42
N ILE A 176 8.54 0.33 -15.41
CA ILE A 176 9.02 0.51 -14.03
C ILE A 176 10.55 0.54 -13.98
N GLU A 177 11.19 -0.38 -14.71
CA GLU A 177 12.66 -0.47 -14.79
C GLU A 177 13.24 0.73 -15.56
N GLN A 178 12.66 1.10 -16.70
CA GLN A 178 13.10 2.24 -17.51
C GLN A 178 13.02 3.57 -16.73
N TYR A 179 11.98 3.76 -15.92
CA TYR A 179 11.83 4.97 -15.10
C TYR A 179 12.62 4.91 -13.79
N GLY A 180 13.21 3.75 -13.44
CA GLY A 180 13.98 3.56 -12.20
C GLY A 180 13.12 3.56 -10.94
N ILE A 181 11.84 3.15 -11.03
CA ILE A 181 10.93 3.14 -9.89
C ILE A 181 11.22 1.92 -9.01
N LYS A 182 11.53 2.17 -7.75
CA LYS A 182 11.75 1.10 -6.76
C LYS A 182 10.41 0.61 -6.21
N ILE A 183 9.94 -0.53 -6.70
CA ILE A 183 8.81 -1.24 -6.11
C ILE A 183 9.30 -2.16 -4.99
N TYR A 184 8.37 -2.62 -4.14
CA TYR A 184 8.69 -3.63 -3.15
C TYR A 184 9.22 -4.90 -3.84
N GLN A 185 10.45 -5.26 -3.49
CA GLN A 185 11.08 -6.49 -3.92
C GLN A 185 10.96 -7.49 -2.77
N PHE A 186 10.46 -8.67 -3.07
CA PHE A 186 10.46 -9.76 -2.13
C PHE A 186 11.90 -10.10 -1.75
N PRO A 187 12.19 -10.31 -0.45
CA PRO A 187 13.51 -10.75 -0.03
C PRO A 187 13.94 -12.00 -0.80
N ASP A 188 15.25 -12.17 -0.97
CA ASP A 188 15.78 -13.39 -1.54
C ASP A 188 15.72 -14.48 -0.47
N CYS A 189 15.03 -15.58 -0.78
CA CYS A 189 14.92 -16.73 0.12
C CYS A 189 16.32 -17.22 0.48
N ASP A 190 16.56 -17.48 1.76
CA ASP A 190 17.83 -18.04 2.20
C ASP A 190 18.08 -19.41 1.54
N SER A 191 19.35 -19.75 1.31
CA SER A 191 19.74 -21.02 0.67
C SER A 191 19.20 -22.25 1.39
N ASP A 192 18.87 -22.11 2.67
CA ASP A 192 18.50 -23.19 3.58
C ASP A 192 16.98 -23.42 3.65
N GLU A 193 16.17 -22.59 2.96
CA GLU A 193 14.72 -22.76 2.89
C GLU A 193 14.27 -23.83 1.89
N ASP A 194 13.12 -24.44 2.18
CA ASP A 194 12.51 -25.51 1.39
C ASP A 194 12.31 -25.08 -0.08
N GLU A 195 12.59 -25.98 -1.03
CA GLU A 195 12.41 -25.72 -2.47
C GLU A 195 10.97 -25.29 -2.81
N GLU A 196 9.98 -25.80 -2.08
CA GLU A 196 8.57 -25.43 -2.24
C GLU A 196 8.30 -23.96 -1.85
N PHE A 197 8.96 -23.45 -0.81
CA PHE A 197 8.84 -22.05 -0.40
C PHE A 197 9.52 -21.11 -1.41
N LYS A 198 10.72 -21.49 -1.89
CA LYS A 198 11.42 -20.78 -2.95
C LYS A 198 10.60 -20.68 -4.24
N GLN A 199 9.91 -21.77 -4.60
CA GLN A 199 9.05 -21.79 -5.78
C GLN A 199 7.82 -20.87 -5.60
N GLN A 200 7.21 -20.85 -4.40
CA GLN A 200 6.11 -19.93 -4.11
C GLN A 200 6.54 -18.45 -4.20
N ASP A 201 7.72 -18.12 -3.68
CA ASP A 201 8.24 -16.75 -3.73
C ASP A 201 8.62 -16.31 -5.15
N LEU A 202 9.18 -17.21 -5.96
CA LEU A 202 9.40 -16.96 -7.39
C LEU A 202 8.09 -16.71 -8.12
N GLU A 203 7.06 -17.54 -7.88
CA GLU A 203 5.73 -17.33 -8.47
C GLU A 203 5.12 -15.98 -8.05
N LEU A 204 5.34 -15.54 -6.80
CA LEU A 204 4.90 -14.24 -6.31
C LEU A 204 5.66 -13.10 -7.00
N LYS A 205 7.00 -13.21 -7.13
CA LYS A 205 7.86 -12.26 -7.87
C LYS A 205 7.39 -12.11 -9.31
N GLU A 206 7.09 -13.21 -10.01
CA GLU A 206 6.60 -13.18 -11.40
C GLU A 206 5.17 -12.63 -11.53
N SER A 207 4.36 -12.77 -10.48
CA SER A 207 2.96 -12.34 -10.48
C SER A 207 2.80 -10.82 -10.39
N ILE A 208 3.84 -10.06 -10.05
CA ILE A 208 3.83 -8.59 -10.01
C ILE A 208 3.87 -8.01 -11.44
N PRO A 209 2.97 -7.06 -11.77
CA PRO A 209 1.88 -6.51 -10.94
C PRO A 209 0.69 -7.47 -10.81
N PHE A 210 0.09 -7.56 -9.60
CA PHE A 210 -1.00 -8.48 -9.32
C PHE A 210 -2.27 -8.09 -10.08
N ALA A 211 -2.83 -9.01 -10.87
CA ALA A 211 -4.08 -8.79 -11.58
C ALA A 211 -5.26 -9.16 -10.68
N VAL A 212 -6.00 -8.17 -10.18
CA VAL A 212 -7.03 -8.39 -9.17
C VAL A 212 -8.42 -7.98 -9.63
N ILE A 213 -9.40 -8.66 -9.04
CA ILE A 213 -10.82 -8.42 -9.24
C ILE A 213 -11.45 -8.29 -7.86
N GLY A 214 -12.06 -7.15 -7.56
CA GLY A 214 -12.80 -6.95 -6.31
C GLY A 214 -14.28 -7.22 -6.50
N SER A 215 -14.93 -7.98 -5.61
CA SER A 215 -16.37 -8.16 -5.62
C SER A 215 -16.95 -8.18 -4.21
N ASN A 216 -18.04 -7.43 -4.02
CA ASN A 216 -18.84 -7.45 -2.79
C ASN A 216 -20.03 -8.43 -2.89
N THR A 217 -20.33 -8.95 -4.08
CA THR A 217 -21.45 -9.86 -4.29
C THR A 217 -21.02 -11.30 -4.10
N VAL A 218 -21.83 -12.05 -3.33
CA VAL A 218 -21.70 -13.50 -3.18
C VAL A 218 -22.62 -14.16 -4.19
N VAL A 219 -22.06 -14.99 -5.04
CA VAL A 219 -22.76 -15.76 -6.08
C VAL A 219 -22.62 -17.25 -5.79
N GLU A 220 -23.60 -18.03 -6.22
CA GLU A 220 -23.53 -19.48 -6.10
C GLU A 220 -22.93 -20.06 -7.38
N ALA A 221 -21.76 -20.67 -7.26
CA ALA A 221 -21.08 -21.35 -8.36
C ALA A 221 -20.77 -22.79 -7.92
N LYS A 222 -21.19 -23.77 -8.73
CA LYS A 222 -20.94 -25.21 -8.49
C LYS A 222 -21.36 -25.68 -7.07
N GLY A 223 -22.48 -25.16 -6.56
CA GLY A 223 -23.02 -25.48 -5.22
C GLY A 223 -22.23 -24.88 -4.04
N LYS A 224 -21.26 -23.99 -4.30
CA LYS A 224 -20.55 -23.23 -3.27
C LYS A 224 -20.88 -21.75 -3.39
N ARG A 225 -21.07 -21.10 -2.25
CA ARG A 225 -21.21 -19.64 -2.17
C ARG A 225 -19.82 -19.02 -2.23
N VAL A 226 -19.51 -18.38 -3.36
CA VAL A 226 -18.21 -17.76 -3.63
C VAL A 226 -18.40 -16.29 -3.94
N ARG A 227 -17.40 -15.46 -3.60
CA ARG A 227 -17.42 -14.05 -4.01
C ARG A 227 -17.07 -13.97 -5.48
N GLY A 228 -17.91 -13.28 -6.24
CA GLY A 228 -17.75 -13.23 -7.68
C GLY A 228 -18.59 -12.15 -8.33
N ARG A 229 -18.28 -11.84 -9.59
CA ARG A 229 -19.06 -10.94 -10.43
C ARG A 229 -19.86 -11.78 -11.43
N LEU A 230 -21.16 -11.48 -11.54
CA LEU A 230 -22.03 -12.11 -12.52
C LEU A 230 -22.06 -11.26 -13.79
N TYR A 231 -21.70 -11.88 -14.90
CA TYR A 231 -21.85 -11.33 -16.24
C TYR A 231 -22.85 -12.15 -17.05
N PRO A 232 -23.45 -11.58 -18.12
CA PRO A 232 -24.34 -12.33 -19.00
C PRO A 232 -23.69 -13.60 -19.60
N TRP A 233 -22.37 -13.60 -19.77
CA TRP A 233 -21.61 -14.72 -20.34
C TRP A 233 -20.98 -15.66 -19.31
N GLY A 234 -21.08 -15.39 -18.01
CA GLY A 234 -20.50 -16.26 -16.99
C GLY A 234 -20.24 -15.60 -15.64
N ILE A 235 -19.72 -16.39 -14.71
CA ILE A 235 -19.39 -15.96 -13.36
C ILE A 235 -17.88 -15.87 -13.20
N VAL A 236 -17.39 -14.73 -12.76
CA VAL A 236 -15.97 -14.51 -12.45
C VAL A 236 -15.78 -14.60 -10.95
N GLU A 237 -15.25 -15.72 -10.50
CA GLU A 237 -14.88 -15.99 -9.10
C GLU A 237 -13.62 -15.21 -8.70
N VAL A 238 -13.67 -14.48 -7.58
CA VAL A 238 -12.54 -13.67 -7.06
C VAL A 238 -11.49 -14.53 -6.34
N GLU A 239 -11.90 -15.64 -5.72
CA GLU A 239 -10.97 -16.51 -4.99
C GLU A 239 -10.34 -17.60 -5.87
N ASN A 240 -10.61 -17.57 -7.17
CA ASN A 240 -10.10 -18.55 -8.11
C ASN A 240 -8.80 -18.06 -8.75
N SER A 241 -7.70 -18.80 -8.54
CA SER A 241 -6.37 -18.49 -9.06
C SER A 241 -6.28 -18.52 -10.58
N ALA A 242 -7.19 -19.23 -11.27
CA ALA A 242 -7.27 -19.24 -12.72
C ALA A 242 -7.86 -17.94 -13.29
N HIS A 243 -8.64 -17.21 -12.48
CA HIS A 243 -9.31 -15.98 -12.91
C HIS A 243 -8.56 -14.72 -12.47
N CYS A 244 -7.96 -14.73 -11.27
CA CYS A 244 -7.20 -13.59 -10.79
C CYS A 244 -6.17 -13.95 -9.71
N ASP A 245 -5.19 -13.07 -9.55
CA ASP A 245 -4.12 -13.20 -8.55
C ASP A 245 -4.54 -12.69 -7.17
N PHE A 246 -5.84 -12.54 -6.91
CA PHE A 246 -6.35 -11.99 -5.64
C PHE A 246 -5.91 -12.81 -4.43
N VAL A 247 -5.93 -14.15 -4.54
CA VAL A 247 -5.48 -15.04 -3.46
C VAL A 247 -3.99 -14.86 -3.17
N LYS A 248 -3.17 -14.66 -4.21
CA LYS A 248 -1.74 -14.39 -4.08
C LYS A 248 -1.50 -13.07 -3.34
N LEU A 249 -2.19 -12.00 -3.76
CA LEU A 249 -2.11 -10.70 -3.08
C LEU A 249 -2.55 -10.80 -1.61
N ARG A 250 -3.65 -11.50 -1.32
CA ARG A 250 -4.14 -11.70 0.05
C ARG A 250 -3.13 -12.48 0.90
N ASN A 251 -2.57 -13.57 0.38
CA ASN A 251 -1.58 -14.37 1.10
C ASN A 251 -0.30 -13.58 1.37
N MET A 252 0.13 -12.75 0.41
CA MET A 252 1.28 -11.85 0.56
C MET A 252 1.05 -10.83 1.69
N LEU A 253 -0.06 -10.10 1.65
CA LEU A 253 -0.35 -9.01 2.60
C LEU A 253 -0.73 -9.50 4.01
N VAL A 254 -1.43 -10.62 4.12
CA VAL A 254 -2.00 -11.07 5.41
C VAL A 254 -1.13 -12.12 6.09
N ARG A 255 -0.51 -13.04 5.33
CA ARG A 255 0.08 -14.25 5.91
C ARG A 255 1.60 -14.26 5.98
N THR A 256 2.27 -13.80 4.93
CA THR A 256 3.70 -14.09 4.70
C THR A 256 4.57 -12.85 4.85
N HIS A 257 4.26 -11.77 4.14
CA HIS A 257 5.18 -10.65 3.95
C HIS A 257 4.84 -9.42 4.79
N MET A 258 3.84 -9.49 5.66
CA MET A 258 3.45 -8.35 6.51
C MET A 258 4.60 -7.89 7.42
N GLN A 259 5.30 -8.84 8.04
CA GLN A 259 6.42 -8.53 8.94
C GLN A 259 7.60 -7.94 8.17
N ASP A 260 7.93 -8.52 7.02
CA ASP A 260 9.00 -8.02 6.15
C ASP A 260 8.71 -6.59 5.65
N LEU A 261 7.48 -6.30 5.20
CA LEU A 261 7.07 -4.94 4.83
C LEU A 261 7.28 -3.94 5.97
N LYS A 262 7.03 -4.34 7.22
CA LYS A 262 7.29 -3.49 8.39
C LYS A 262 8.78 -3.30 8.63
N ASP A 263 9.58 -4.35 8.48
CA ASP A 263 11.02 -4.31 8.70
C ASP A 263 11.70 -3.44 7.65
N VAL A 264 11.35 -3.59 6.35
CA VAL A 264 11.81 -2.69 5.28
C VAL A 264 11.39 -1.24 5.53
N THR A 265 10.15 -1.01 5.98
CA THR A 265 9.67 0.34 6.34
C THR A 265 10.51 0.95 7.46
N ARG A 266 10.89 0.15 8.45
CA ARG A 266 11.68 0.60 9.57
C ARG A 266 13.14 0.86 9.18
N GLU A 267 13.79 -0.11 8.56
CA GLU A 267 15.24 -0.13 8.32
C GLU A 267 15.65 0.71 7.12
N THR A 268 14.78 0.82 6.12
CA THR A 268 15.07 1.59 4.90
C THR A 268 14.36 2.93 4.95
N HIS A 269 13.04 2.95 4.88
CA HIS A 269 12.29 4.20 4.68
C HIS A 269 12.38 5.14 5.89
N TYR A 270 12.14 4.64 7.09
CA TYR A 270 12.17 5.45 8.31
C TYR A 270 13.60 5.86 8.69
N GLU A 271 14.60 4.99 8.61
CA GLU A 271 15.99 5.37 8.90
C GLU A 271 16.54 6.38 7.88
N ASN A 272 16.16 6.28 6.60
CA ASN A 272 16.52 7.30 5.60
C ASN A 272 15.93 8.67 5.97
N TYR A 273 14.64 8.71 6.34
CA TYR A 273 13.99 9.94 6.81
C TYR A 273 14.66 10.48 8.08
N ARG A 274 14.90 9.61 9.06
CA ARG A 274 15.54 9.94 10.33
C ARG A 274 16.96 10.48 10.12
N ALA A 275 17.75 9.88 9.23
CA ALA A 275 19.07 10.36 8.86
C ALA A 275 19.00 11.76 8.24
N GLN A 276 18.05 12.01 7.35
CA GLN A 276 17.82 13.34 6.75
C GLN A 276 17.41 14.39 7.80
N CYS A 277 16.50 14.04 8.72
CA CYS A 277 16.08 14.93 9.81
C CYS A 277 17.21 15.25 10.78
N ILE A 278 18.01 14.25 11.18
CA ILE A 278 19.16 14.48 12.06
C ILE A 278 20.19 15.37 11.36
N GLN A 279 20.49 15.11 10.09
CA GLN A 279 21.41 15.96 9.32
C GLN A 279 20.91 17.41 9.21
N SER A 280 19.61 17.62 8.98
CA SER A 280 19.03 18.97 8.89
C SER A 280 19.08 19.69 10.24
N MET A 281 18.77 19.00 11.35
CA MET A 281 18.91 19.51 12.70
C MET A 281 20.36 19.86 13.04
N THR A 282 21.33 18.98 12.74
CA THR A 282 22.75 19.27 12.96
C THR A 282 23.19 20.50 12.16
N ARG A 283 22.76 20.64 10.90
CA ARG A 283 23.06 21.82 10.08
C ARG A 283 22.46 23.11 10.68
N MET A 284 21.24 23.05 11.23
CA MET A 284 20.62 24.20 11.90
C MET A 284 21.38 24.60 13.17
N VAL A 285 21.74 23.63 14.02
CA VAL A 285 22.53 23.88 15.23
C VAL A 285 23.89 24.48 14.91
N VAL A 286 24.58 23.97 13.87
CA VAL A 286 25.86 24.52 13.42
C VAL A 286 25.71 25.95 12.88
N LYS A 287 24.65 26.23 12.11
CA LYS A 287 24.34 27.59 11.63
C LYS A 287 24.08 28.56 12.79
N GLU A 288 23.30 28.16 13.79
CA GLU A 288 23.05 28.98 14.99
C GLU A 288 24.32 29.22 15.79
N ARG A 289 25.18 28.20 15.93
CA ARG A 289 26.46 28.32 16.63
C ARG A 289 27.40 29.30 15.92
N ASN A 290 27.51 29.21 14.59
CA ASN A 290 28.28 30.15 13.78
C ASN A 290 27.73 31.58 13.84
N ARG A 291 26.40 31.74 13.91
CA ARG A 291 25.76 33.06 14.11
C ARG A 291 26.12 33.66 15.46
N LYS A 292 26.14 32.86 16.53
CA LYS A 292 26.58 33.31 17.87
C LYS A 292 28.05 33.71 17.89
N TYR A 293 28.94 32.93 17.26
CA TYR A 293 30.36 33.30 17.18
C TYR A 293 30.62 34.55 16.35
N ALA A 294 29.89 34.75 15.24
CA ALA A 294 29.98 35.96 14.44
C ALA A 294 29.52 37.22 15.20
N HIS A 295 28.55 37.08 16.11
CA HIS A 295 28.07 38.19 16.93
C HIS A 295 29.04 38.57 18.06
N VAL A 296 29.83 37.61 18.56
CA VAL A 296 30.85 37.82 19.60
C VAL A 296 32.15 38.37 19.02
N ALA A 297 32.45 38.12 17.74
CA ALA A 297 33.67 38.62 17.09
C ALA A 297 33.57 40.08 16.58
N CYS A 298 32.36 40.66 16.54
CA CYS A 298 32.10 42.03 16.08
C CYS A 298 31.76 43.02 17.21
N GLY A 299 31.92 42.63 18.47
CA GLY A 299 31.78 43.50 19.65
C GLY A 299 33.09 43.62 20.41
#